data_AF-A0A235EUF8-F1
#
_entry.id   AF-A0A235EUF8-F1
#
_cell.length_a   1.000
_cell.length_b   1.000
_cell.length_c   1.000
_cell.angle_alpha   90.00
_cell.angle_beta   90.00
_cell.angle_gamma   90.00
#
_symmetry.space_group_name_H-M   'P 1'
#
loop_
_entity.id
_entity.type
_entity.pdbx_description
1 polymer ?
#
loop_
_entity_poly.entity_id
_entity_poly.type
_entity_poly.pdbx_seq_one_letter_code
_entity_poly.pdbx_strand_id
1 'polypeptide(L)'
;MSSSPLLLHPACIKTLSAVEAHPERSNQHEFNGVVELKQIFGLAGFSRPAKFSIRGTSISTDADVTWYDARSAHPTRTEHRLYFQTNTVMTHANEGDNIVIGFDKSKNLHIVLIPRGAAGHNPGITSWQTV
;
A
#
# COMPACT_ATOMS: atom_id res chain seq x y z
N MET A 1 14.47 -23.02 7.05
CA MET A 1 14.89 -21.60 7.03
C MET A 1 14.10 -20.87 8.11
N SER A 2 14.79 -20.19 9.02
CA SER A 2 14.11 -19.39 10.06
C SER A 2 13.57 -18.13 9.39
N SER A 3 12.29 -18.15 9.04
CA SER A 3 11.59 -16.97 8.52
C SER A 3 11.23 -16.08 9.70
N SER A 4 12.13 -15.16 10.08
CA SER A 4 11.79 -14.13 11.06
C SER A 4 10.52 -13.39 10.61
N PRO A 5 9.51 -13.22 11.48
CA PRO A 5 8.28 -12.56 11.09
C PRO A 5 8.55 -11.10 10.73
N LEU A 6 7.98 -10.65 9.61
CA LEU A 6 7.93 -9.21 9.28
C LEU A 6 6.90 -8.56 10.22
N LEU A 7 7.39 -7.83 11.21
CA LEU A 7 6.56 -7.09 12.17
C LEU A 7 6.38 -5.66 11.67
N LEU A 8 5.13 -5.30 11.36
CA LEU A 8 4.75 -3.96 10.93
C LEU A 8 3.87 -3.30 12.00
N HIS A 9 4.24 -2.10 12.42
CA HIS A 9 3.44 -1.28 13.32
C HIS A 9 3.83 0.20 13.23
N PRO A 10 2.88 1.13 13.05
CA PRO A 10 1.48 0.87 12.72
C PRO A 10 1.36 0.30 11.29
N ALA A 11 0.31 -0.47 11.04
CA ALA A 11 0.05 -1.10 9.74
C ALA A 11 -1.45 -1.12 9.42
N CYS A 12 -1.77 -1.16 8.14
CA CYS A 12 -3.13 -1.36 7.67
C CYS A 12 -3.14 -2.28 6.44
N ILE A 13 -4.27 -2.92 6.21
CA ILE A 13 -4.52 -3.84 5.09
C ILE A 13 -5.75 -3.41 4.31
N LYS A 14 -5.75 -3.59 2.99
CA LYS A 14 -6.93 -3.41 2.14
C LYS A 14 -6.97 -4.47 1.05
N THR A 15 -8.16 -4.78 0.53
CA THR A 15 -8.33 -5.51 -0.74
C THR A 15 -8.26 -4.56 -1.93
N LEU A 16 -7.39 -4.85 -2.90
CA LEU A 16 -7.22 -4.04 -4.11
C LEU A 16 -8.48 -4.09 -4.97
N SER A 17 -8.94 -2.91 -5.37
CA SER A 17 -9.94 -2.76 -6.43
C SER A 17 -9.30 -2.88 -7.81
N ALA A 18 -10.11 -3.12 -8.86
CA ALA A 18 -9.63 -3.19 -10.26
C ALA A 18 -8.78 -1.97 -10.68
N VAL A 19 -9.15 -0.77 -10.20
CA VAL A 19 -8.48 0.50 -10.52
C VAL A 19 -7.09 0.61 -9.89
N GLU A 20 -6.89 -0.01 -8.73
CA GLU A 20 -5.62 0.00 -7.99
C GLU A 20 -4.71 -1.17 -8.38
N ALA A 21 -5.28 -2.28 -8.89
CA ALA A 21 -4.54 -3.46 -9.30
C ALA A 21 -4.00 -3.39 -10.73
N HIS A 22 -4.61 -2.60 -11.62
CA HIS A 22 -4.23 -2.52 -13.03
C HIS A 22 -3.76 -1.11 -13.43
N PRO A 23 -2.52 -0.72 -13.06
CA PRO A 23 -1.98 0.58 -13.43
C PRO A 23 -1.83 0.79 -14.96
N GLU A 24 -1.75 -0.29 -15.74
CA GLU A 24 -1.76 -0.22 -17.23
C GLU A 24 -3.14 0.19 -17.80
N ARG A 25 -4.23 -0.07 -17.06
CA ARG A 25 -5.61 0.32 -17.46
C ARG A 25 -6.10 1.58 -16.78
N SER A 26 -5.43 1.98 -15.71
CA SER A 26 -5.78 3.11 -14.87
C SER A 26 -4.50 3.93 -14.70
N ASN A 27 -4.43 5.13 -15.27
CA ASN A 27 -3.30 6.06 -15.12
C ASN A 27 -3.03 6.50 -13.65
N GLN A 28 -3.54 5.75 -12.66
CA GLN A 28 -3.44 6.00 -11.23
C GLN A 28 -2.51 4.96 -10.62
N HIS A 29 -1.24 5.32 -10.46
CA HIS A 29 -0.31 4.62 -9.59
C HIS A 29 -0.52 5.03 -8.12
N GLU A 30 -1.77 4.96 -7.66
CA GLU A 30 -2.18 5.59 -6.41
C GLU A 30 -3.11 4.68 -5.61
N PHE A 31 -2.83 4.58 -4.31
CA PHE A 31 -3.78 4.07 -3.35
C PHE A 31 -4.62 5.21 -2.79
N ASN A 32 -5.92 4.99 -2.68
CA ASN A 32 -6.82 5.96 -2.07
C ASN A 32 -6.48 6.13 -0.58
N GLY A 33 -6.17 7.36 -0.17
CA GLY A 33 -5.86 7.73 1.21
C GLY A 33 -7.13 7.81 2.04
N VAL A 34 -7.42 6.74 2.75
CA VAL A 34 -8.53 6.66 3.70
C VAL A 34 -8.10 7.04 5.12
N VAL A 35 -9.03 6.98 6.06
CA VAL A 35 -8.83 7.32 7.48
C VAL A 35 -7.63 6.57 8.08
N GLU A 36 -7.46 5.30 7.77
CA GLU A 36 -6.40 4.44 8.32
C GLU A 36 -5.01 4.86 7.83
N LEU A 37 -4.85 5.20 6.54
CA LEU A 37 -3.58 5.72 6.02
C LEU A 37 -3.26 7.09 6.60
N LYS A 38 -4.27 7.94 6.84
CA LYS A 38 -4.10 9.22 7.56
C LYS A 38 -3.66 9.00 9.02
N GLN A 39 -4.12 7.95 9.68
CA GLN A 39 -3.66 7.61 11.03
C GLN A 39 -2.19 7.16 11.06
N ILE A 40 -1.74 6.45 10.02
CA ILE A 40 -0.36 5.97 9.91
C ILE A 40 0.61 7.09 9.49
N PHE A 41 0.23 7.90 8.51
CA PHE A 41 1.11 8.89 7.89
C PHE A 41 0.93 10.31 8.43
N GLY A 42 -0.17 10.59 9.11
CA GLY A 42 -0.61 11.95 9.39
C GLY A 42 -1.11 12.65 8.13
N LEU A 43 -1.34 13.96 8.27
CA LEU A 43 -1.87 14.81 7.20
C LEU A 43 -0.79 15.51 6.38
N ALA A 44 0.42 15.61 6.93
CA ALA A 44 1.55 16.23 6.26
C ALA A 44 2.06 15.32 5.13
N GLY A 45 2.25 15.89 3.95
CA GLY A 45 2.79 15.15 2.80
C GLY A 45 4.26 14.77 2.99
N PHE A 46 4.68 13.70 2.32
CA PHE A 46 6.08 13.27 2.26
C PHE A 46 6.39 12.55 0.96
N SER A 47 7.68 12.46 0.62
CA SER A 47 8.21 11.52 -0.35
C SER A 47 9.33 10.69 0.30
N ARG A 48 9.30 9.37 0.14
CA ARG A 48 10.31 8.45 0.70
C ARG A 48 10.39 7.14 -0.07
N PRO A 49 11.51 6.40 0.00
CA PRO A 49 11.57 5.03 -0.49
C PRO A 49 10.68 4.10 0.36
N ALA A 50 10.06 3.14 -0.30
CA ALA A 50 9.32 2.05 0.33
C ALA A 50 9.77 0.70 -0.25
N LYS A 51 9.78 -0.32 0.61
CA LYS A 51 10.08 -1.69 0.21
C LYS A 51 8.79 -2.40 -0.20
N PHE A 52 8.70 -2.76 -1.46
CA PHE A 52 7.62 -3.57 -2.00
C PHE A 52 8.00 -5.05 -1.97
N SER A 53 7.06 -5.94 -1.66
CA SER A 53 7.29 -7.39 -1.71
C SER A 53 6.01 -8.19 -1.95
N ILE A 54 6.14 -9.41 -2.48
CA ILE A 54 5.01 -10.35 -2.62
C ILE A 54 5.15 -11.48 -1.60
N ARG A 55 4.13 -11.62 -0.75
CA ARG A 55 4.11 -12.65 0.29
C ARG A 55 4.22 -14.04 -0.31
N GLY A 56 5.11 -14.86 0.26
CA GLY A 56 5.32 -16.25 -0.16
C GLY A 56 6.26 -16.41 -1.35
N THR A 57 6.89 -15.33 -1.82
CA THR A 57 7.86 -15.35 -2.94
C THR A 57 9.16 -14.65 -2.54
N SER A 58 10.17 -14.71 -3.41
CA SER A 58 11.40 -13.92 -3.30
C SER A 58 11.33 -12.58 -4.04
N ILE A 59 10.17 -12.20 -4.58
CA ILE A 59 10.01 -10.98 -5.37
C ILE A 59 9.87 -9.79 -4.43
N SER A 60 10.81 -8.85 -4.54
CA SER A 60 10.78 -7.56 -3.84
C SER A 60 11.52 -6.49 -4.63
N THR A 61 11.17 -5.22 -4.41
CA THR A 61 11.79 -4.06 -5.06
C THR A 61 11.63 -2.83 -4.17
N ASP A 62 12.59 -1.91 -4.22
CA ASP A 62 12.45 -0.60 -3.58
C ASP A 62 11.94 0.41 -4.62
N ALA A 63 10.93 1.20 -4.25
CA ALA A 63 10.37 2.23 -5.09
C ALA A 63 9.92 3.44 -4.26
N ASP A 64 10.01 4.63 -4.83
CA ASP A 64 9.57 5.83 -4.13
C ASP A 64 8.05 5.90 -4.05
N VAL A 65 7.57 6.41 -2.92
CA VAL A 65 6.17 6.74 -2.70
C VAL A 65 6.01 8.18 -2.26
N THR A 66 4.89 8.79 -2.64
CA THR A 66 4.55 10.16 -2.26
C THR A 66 3.16 10.19 -1.64
N TRP A 67 3.10 10.62 -0.38
CA TRP A 67 1.84 10.92 0.32
C TRP A 67 1.54 12.40 0.17
N TYR A 68 0.36 12.73 -0.37
CA TYR A 68 -0.02 14.11 -0.63
C TYR A 68 -1.53 14.30 -0.60
N ASP A 69 -1.99 15.56 -0.47
CA ASP A 69 -3.39 15.93 -0.66
C ASP A 69 -3.64 16.32 -2.12
N ALA A 70 -4.32 15.45 -2.87
CA ALA A 70 -4.67 15.65 -4.27
C ALA A 70 -5.68 16.80 -4.47
N ARG A 71 -6.28 17.30 -3.40
CA ARG A 71 -7.19 18.45 -3.39
C ARG A 71 -6.62 19.63 -2.59
N SER A 72 -5.30 19.71 -2.43
CA SER A 72 -4.65 20.81 -1.68
C SER A 72 -5.05 22.22 -2.12
N ALA A 73 -5.41 22.43 -3.40
CA ALA A 73 -5.89 23.71 -3.92
C ALA A 73 -7.40 23.96 -3.70
N HIS A 74 -8.16 22.97 -3.21
CA HIS A 74 -9.59 23.10 -2.94
C HIS A 74 -9.81 23.72 -1.55
N PRO A 75 -10.68 24.72 -1.40
CA PRO A 75 -10.80 25.49 -0.14
C PRO A 75 -11.32 24.71 1.08
N THR A 76 -11.82 23.49 0.93
CA THR A 76 -12.55 22.75 1.99
C THR A 76 -12.48 21.23 1.88
N ARG A 77 -12.24 20.68 0.68
CA ARG A 77 -12.16 19.24 0.47
C ARG A 77 -10.72 18.80 0.48
N THR A 78 -10.42 17.75 1.26
CA THR A 78 -9.11 17.09 1.27
C THR A 78 -9.27 15.69 0.71
N GLU A 79 -8.32 15.25 -0.09
CA GLU A 79 -8.30 13.92 -0.68
C GLU A 79 -6.87 13.43 -0.70
N HIS A 80 -6.47 12.74 0.37
CA HIS A 80 -5.12 12.22 0.44
C HIS A 80 -4.96 11.00 -0.47
N ARG A 81 -3.79 10.88 -1.09
CA ARG A 81 -3.44 9.77 -1.97
C ARG A 81 -1.99 9.36 -1.70
N LEU A 82 -1.74 8.05 -1.76
CA LEU A 82 -0.39 7.50 -1.73
C LEU A 82 -0.01 7.08 -3.15
N TYR A 83 0.77 7.93 -3.82
CA TYR A 83 1.37 7.62 -5.10
C TYR A 83 2.56 6.68 -4.92
N PHE A 84 2.76 5.76 -5.85
CA PHE A 84 3.94 4.89 -5.93
C PHE A 84 4.51 4.85 -7.35
N GLN A 85 5.81 4.71 -7.49
CA GLN A 85 6.40 4.48 -8.81
C GLN A 85 6.07 3.08 -9.35
N THR A 86 5.96 2.96 -10.68
CA THR A 86 5.85 1.66 -11.37
C THR A 86 6.95 0.73 -10.89
N ASN A 87 6.56 -0.47 -10.46
CA ASN A 87 7.50 -1.43 -9.89
C ASN A 87 7.03 -2.86 -10.11
N THR A 88 7.98 -3.81 -10.09
CA THR A 88 7.76 -5.22 -10.43
C THR A 88 6.79 -5.93 -9.48
N VAL A 89 6.62 -5.46 -8.24
CA VAL A 89 5.65 -6.06 -7.32
C VAL A 89 4.23 -5.71 -7.75
N MET A 90 4.00 -4.45 -8.11
CA MET A 90 2.67 -4.00 -8.55
C MET A 90 2.30 -4.51 -9.95
N THR A 91 3.25 -4.97 -10.78
CA THR A 91 2.92 -5.68 -12.04
C THR A 91 2.30 -7.06 -11.80
N HIS A 92 2.41 -7.63 -10.60
CA HIS A 92 1.77 -8.88 -10.21
C HIS A 92 0.42 -8.69 -9.49
N ALA A 93 0.05 -7.46 -9.19
CA ALA A 93 -1.18 -7.16 -8.47
C ALA A 93 -2.42 -7.45 -9.33
N ASN A 94 -3.42 -8.08 -8.72
CA ASN A 94 -4.72 -8.34 -9.32
C ASN A 94 -5.85 -7.82 -8.41
N GLU A 95 -7.00 -7.56 -9.02
CA GLU A 95 -8.21 -7.27 -8.25
C GLU A 95 -8.49 -8.41 -7.28
N GLY A 96 -8.78 -8.06 -6.02
CA GLY A 96 -9.06 -9.03 -4.97
C GLY A 96 -7.83 -9.51 -4.18
N ASP A 97 -6.62 -9.14 -4.58
CA ASP A 97 -5.43 -9.30 -3.73
C ASP A 97 -5.52 -8.38 -2.51
N ASN A 98 -4.83 -8.72 -1.42
CA ASN A 98 -4.64 -7.73 -0.35
C ASN A 98 -3.31 -7.00 -0.51
N ILE A 99 -3.29 -5.78 0.01
CA ILE A 99 -2.10 -4.96 0.15
C ILE A 99 -1.97 -4.55 1.63
N VAL A 100 -0.81 -4.76 2.23
CA VAL A 100 -0.50 -4.32 3.59
C VAL A 100 0.51 -3.18 3.51
N ILE A 101 0.23 -2.08 4.20
CA ILE A 101 1.11 -0.92 4.29
C ILE A 101 1.42 -0.67 5.76
N GLY A 102 2.70 -0.58 6.11
CA GLY A 102 3.09 -0.29 7.49
C GLY A 102 4.59 -0.08 7.67
N PHE A 103 4.97 0.29 8.89
CA PHE A 103 6.37 0.56 9.25
C PHE A 103 7.00 -0.60 10.01
N ASP A 104 8.26 -0.93 9.72
CA ASP A 104 9.04 -1.80 10.59
C ASP A 104 9.59 -1.05 11.82
N LYS A 105 10.27 -1.77 12.72
CA LYS A 105 10.91 -1.18 13.93
C LYS A 105 11.95 -0.10 13.62
N SER A 106 12.53 -0.14 12.42
CA SER A 106 13.51 0.83 11.93
C SER A 106 12.85 2.01 11.19
N LYS A 107 11.51 2.08 11.18
CA LYS A 107 10.71 3.09 10.48
C LYS A 107 10.82 3.04 8.96
N ASN A 108 11.24 1.91 8.39
CA ASN A 108 11.17 1.72 6.95
C ASN A 108 9.72 1.39 6.57
N LEU A 109 9.26 1.97 5.47
CA LEU A 109 7.92 1.72 4.95
C LEU A 109 7.92 0.44 4.12
N HIS A 110 7.00 -0.48 4.44
CA HIS A 110 6.78 -1.72 3.71
C HIS A 110 5.42 -1.71 3.06
N ILE A 111 5.37 -2.17 1.81
CA ILE A 111 4.15 -2.38 1.03
C ILE A 111 4.14 -3.84 0.55
N VAL A 112 3.29 -4.66 1.14
CA VAL A 112 3.30 -6.12 0.95
C VAL A 112 2.05 -6.56 0.20
N LEU A 113 2.23 -7.07 -1.01
CA LEU A 113 1.16 -7.70 -1.80
C LEU A 113 0.93 -9.12 -1.29
N ILE A 114 -0.33 -9.46 -1.03
CA ILE A 114 -0.78 -10.79 -0.63
C ILE A 114 -1.74 -11.29 -1.72
N PRO A 115 -1.27 -12.16 -2.63
CA PRO A 115 -2.10 -12.70 -3.70
C PRO A 115 -3.33 -13.42 -3.16
N ARG A 116 -4.45 -13.32 -3.88
CA ARG A 116 -5.68 -14.04 -3.57
C ARG A 116 -5.42 -15.54 -3.46
N GLY A 117 -5.87 -16.15 -2.37
CA GLY A 117 -5.68 -17.58 -2.10
C GLY A 117 -4.31 -17.93 -1.49
N ALA A 118 -3.41 -16.96 -1.29
CA ALA A 118 -2.20 -17.17 -0.50
C ALA A 118 -2.51 -17.23 1.01
N ALA A 119 -1.62 -17.85 1.78
CA ALA A 119 -1.76 -17.91 3.23
C ALA A 119 -1.78 -16.50 3.86
N GLY A 120 -2.83 -16.20 4.62
CA GLY A 120 -3.07 -14.88 5.22
C GLY A 120 -3.74 -13.86 4.29
N HIS A 121 -4.24 -14.29 3.13
CA HIS A 121 -5.23 -13.52 2.37
C HIS A 121 -6.55 -13.45 3.15
N ASN A 122 -7.14 -12.26 3.20
CA ASN A 122 -8.42 -11.98 3.83
C ASN A 122 -9.36 -11.34 2.79
N PRO A 123 -10.36 -12.08 2.28
CA PRO A 123 -11.26 -11.59 1.24
C PRO A 123 -12.20 -10.51 1.77
N GLY A 124 -12.52 -9.53 0.92
CA GLY A 124 -13.63 -8.59 1.18
C GLY A 124 -13.31 -7.44 2.13
N ILE A 125 -12.03 -7.09 2.31
CA ILE A 125 -11.64 -5.88 3.05
C ILE A 125 -11.85 -4.65 2.13
N THR A 126 -13.07 -4.13 2.11
CA THR A 126 -13.51 -3.05 1.21
C THR A 126 -13.01 -1.66 1.60
N SER A 127 -12.58 -1.48 2.85
CA SER A 127 -11.91 -0.28 3.38
C SER A 127 -10.61 -0.69 4.05
N TRP A 128 -9.62 0.21 4.18
CA TRP A 128 -8.41 -0.17 4.92
C TRP A 128 -8.77 -0.53 6.37
N GLN A 129 -8.03 -1.47 6.95
CA GLN A 129 -8.20 -1.92 8.33
C GLN A 129 -6.85 -1.94 9.02
N THR A 130 -6.77 -1.43 10.24
CA THR A 130 -5.56 -1.54 11.06
C THR A 130 -5.29 -2.99 11.43
N VAL A 131 -4.04 -3.43 11.32
CA VAL A 131 -3.58 -4.81 11.64
C VAL A 131 -2.36 -4.81 12.54
#